data_AF-M2RK43-F1
#
_entry.id   AF-M2RK43-F1
#
_cell.length_a   1.000
_cell.length_b   1.000
_cell.length_c   1.000
_cell.angle_alpha   90.00
_cell.angle_beta   90.00
_cell.angle_gamma   90.00
#
_symmetry.space_group_name_H-M   'P 1'
#
loop_
_entity.id
_entity.type
_entity.pdbx_description
1 polymer ?
#
loop_
_entity_poly.entity_id
_entity_poly.type
_entity_poly.pdbx_seq_one_letter_code
_entity_poly.pdbx_strand_id
1 'polypeptide(L)' 'MLNIKLNNLKCDATLFPQIQTMTDCFIRGNTIRYVSMAENNIDVQLLHDATLLELNEIKSKQ' A
#
# COMPACT_ATOMS: atom_id res chain seq x y z
N MET A 1 -5.31 9.22 -6.21
CA MET A 1 -5.54 7.78 -5.97
C MET A 1 -4.20 7.08 -5.94
N LEU A 2 -3.98 6.19 -4.97
CA LEU A 2 -2.68 5.55 -4.69
C LEU A 2 -2.53 4.25 -5.47
N ASN A 3 -1.94 4.29 -6.67
CA ASN A 3 -1.62 3.07 -7.41
C ASN A 3 -0.36 2.39 -6.82
N ILE A 4 -0.27 1.06 -6.94
CA ILE A 4 0.86 0.29 -6.38
C ILE A 4 1.50 -0.55 -7.49
N LYS A 5 2.83 -0.50 -7.58
CA LYS A 5 3.63 -1.45 -8.35
C LYS A 5 4.26 -2.47 -7.40
N LEU A 6 3.97 -3.74 -7.61
CA LEU A 6 4.59 -4.86 -6.90
C LEU A 6 5.62 -5.50 -7.83
N ASN A 7 6.81 -5.73 -7.29
CA ASN A 7 7.84 -6.52 -7.97
C ASN A 7 7.98 -7.86 -7.27
N ASN A 8 8.36 -8.90 -8.03
CA ASN A 8 8.61 -10.25 -7.51
C ASN A 8 7.42 -10.83 -6.71
N LEU A 9 6.22 -10.68 -7.27
CA LEU A 9 4.94 -11.15 -6.74
C LEU A 9 4.97 -12.66 -6.46
N LYS A 10 4.36 -13.05 -5.34
CA LYS A 10 3.99 -14.43 -5.05
C LYS A 10 2.51 -14.47 -4.71
N CYS A 11 1.77 -15.34 -5.36
CA CYS A 11 0.35 -15.58 -5.08
C CYS A 11 0.12 -17.07 -4.80
N ASP A 12 -1.04 -17.37 -4.21
CA ASP A 12 -1.46 -18.76 -4.05
C ASP A 12 -1.91 -19.34 -5.40
N ALA A 13 -1.16 -20.33 -5.88
CA ALA A 13 -1.33 -20.97 -7.17
C ALA A 13 -2.63 -21.78 -7.27
N THR A 14 -3.10 -22.37 -6.17
CA THR A 14 -4.32 -23.20 -6.19
C THR A 14 -5.57 -22.36 -6.31
N LEU A 15 -5.57 -21.16 -5.72
CA LEU A 15 -6.70 -20.23 -5.78
C LEU A 15 -6.67 -19.36 -7.05
N PHE A 16 -5.47 -18.96 -7.50
CA PHE A 16 -5.30 -18.01 -8.61
C PHE A 16 -4.20 -18.46 -9.58
N PRO A 17 -4.38 -19.57 -10.31
CA PRO A 17 -3.34 -20.14 -11.18
C PRO A 17 -2.91 -19.16 -12.28
N GLN A 18 -3.81 -18.31 -12.77
CA GLN A 18 -3.49 -17.32 -13.82
C GLN A 18 -2.53 -16.21 -13.35
N ILE A 19 -2.41 -15.95 -12.05
CA ILE A 19 -1.55 -14.88 -11.52
C ILE A 19 -0.14 -15.40 -11.26
N GLN A 20 0.03 -16.71 -11.08
CA GLN A 20 1.31 -17.33 -10.69
C GLN A 20 2.43 -17.09 -11.70
N THR A 21 2.11 -16.91 -12.98
CA THR A 21 3.10 -16.68 -14.03
C THR A 21 3.62 -15.24 -14.08
N MET A 22 2.98 -14.31 -13.37
CA MET A 22 3.38 -12.90 -13.36
C MET A 22 4.42 -12.64 -12.25
N THR A 23 5.56 -12.06 -12.63
CA THR A 23 6.59 -11.62 -11.67
C THR A 23 6.31 -10.22 -11.15
N ASP A 24 5.84 -9.31 -11.99
CA ASP A 24 5.57 -7.92 -11.63
C ASP A 24 4.11 -7.55 -11.93
N CYS A 25 3.53 -6.70 -11.09
CA CYS A 25 2.12 -6.32 -11.20
C CYS A 25 1.91 -4.84 -10.87
N PHE A 26 0.97 -4.21 -11.58
CA PHE A 26 0.50 -2.86 -11.27
C PHE A 26 -0.97 -2.91 -10.89
N ILE A 27 -1.30 -2.42 -9.70
CA ILE A 27 -2.66 -2.41 -9.15
C ILE A 27 -3.14 -0.96 -9.08
N ARG A 28 -4.31 -0.71 -9.67
CA ARG A 28 -4.95 0.60 -9.63
C ARG A 28 -5.50 0.88 -8.22
N GLY A 29 -5.23 2.07 -7.68
CA GLY A 29 -5.51 2.37 -6.28
C GLY A 29 -6.98 2.24 -5.86
N ASN A 30 -7.93 2.44 -6.78
CA ASN A 30 -9.35 2.33 -6.47
C ASN A 30 -9.86 0.90 -6.32
N THR A 31 -9.09 -0.11 -6.75
CA THR A 31 -9.46 -1.53 -6.61
C THR A 31 -8.88 -2.14 -5.34
N ILE A 32 -8.07 -1.40 -4.58
CA ILE A 32 -7.37 -1.89 -3.39
C ILE A 32 -8.28 -1.74 -2.18
N ARG A 33 -8.52 -2.84 -1.46
CA ARG A 33 -9.25 -2.82 -0.19
C ARG A 33 -8.30 -2.64 0.99
N TYR A 34 -7.23 -3.42 1.04
CA TYR A 34 -6.25 -3.41 2.11
C TYR A 34 -4.84 -3.60 1.56
N VAL A 35 -3.87 -3.00 2.24
CA VAL A 35 -2.44 -3.29 2.08
C VAL A 35 -1.95 -3.73 3.45
N SER A 36 -1.61 -5.01 3.58
CA SER A 36 -1.05 -5.57 4.80
C SER A 36 0.46 -5.65 4.68
N MET A 37 1.16 -5.26 5.73
CA MET A 37 2.62 -5.33 5.81
C MET A 37 3.02 -5.69 7.24
N ALA A 38 4.25 -6.19 7.41
CA ALA A 38 4.75 -6.58 8.71
C ALA A 38 4.96 -5.35 9.61
N GLU A 39 4.64 -5.47 10.90
CA GLU A 39 4.68 -4.37 11.86
C GLU A 39 6.09 -3.76 12.00
N ASN A 40 7.13 -4.58 11.87
CA ASN A 40 8.52 -4.15 11.92
C ASN A 40 8.93 -3.23 10.74
N ASN A 41 8.14 -3.20 9.67
CA ASN A 41 8.37 -2.30 8.53
C ASN A 41 7.63 -0.96 8.69
N ILE A 42 6.94 -0.73 9.81
CA ILE A 42 6.19 0.49 10.08
C ILE A 42 6.70 1.11 11.37
N ASP A 43 7.26 2.32 11.27
CA ASP A 43 7.43 3.19 12.43
C ASP A 43 6.11 3.93 12.69
N VAL A 44 5.34 3.41 13.66
CA VAL A 44 4.01 3.94 14.01
C VAL A 44 4.13 5.35 14.60
N GLN A 45 5.19 5.64 15.35
CA GLN A 45 5.38 6.93 15.98
C GLN A 45 5.64 8.00 14.92
N LEU A 46 6.57 7.73 14.00
CA LEU A 46 6.85 8.64 12.89
C LEU A 46 5.62 8.86 11.99
N LEU A 47 4.86 7.80 11.71
CA LEU A 47 3.63 7.89 10.92
C LEU A 47 2.59 8.79 11.59
N HIS A 48 2.42 8.65 12.91
CA HIS A 48 1.49 9.47 13.68
C HIS A 48 1.88 10.95 13.64
N ASP A 49 3.15 11.24 13.91
CA ASP A 49 3.68 12.62 13.92
C ASP A 49 3.54 13.29 12.55
N ALA A 50 3.88 12.59 11.47
CA ALA A 50 3.72 13.09 10.10
C ALA A 50 2.25 13.41 9.76
N THR A 51 1.31 12.56 10.20
CA THR A 51 -0.13 12.76 9.97
C THR A 51 -0.63 14.02 10.67
N LEU A 52 -0.18 14.29 11.90
CA LEU A 52 -0.55 15.51 12.63
C LEU A 52 -0.01 16.78 11.96
N LEU A 53 1.23 16.75 11.47
CA LEU A 53 1.83 17.86 10.73
C LEU A 53 1.03 18.16 9.45
N GLU A 54 0.72 17.13 8.65
CA GLU A 54 -0.07 17.28 7.42
C GLU A 54 -1.47 17.85 7.71
N LEU A 55 -2.15 17.39 8.76
CA LEU A 55 -3.46 17.91 9.16
C LEU A 55 -3.42 19.42 9.48
N ASN A 56 -2.37 19.89 10.15
CA ASN A 56 -2.21 21.32 10.46
C ASN A 56 -1.93 22.15 9.20
N GLU A 57 -1.17 21.60 8.25
CA GLU A 57 -0.96 22.25 6.95
C GLU A 57 -2.24 22.35 6.12
N ILE A 58 -3.06 21.30 6.12
CA ILE A 58 -4.35 21.30 5.41
C ILE A 58 -5.28 22.36 6.01
N LYS A 59 -5.36 22.44 7.35
CA LYS A 59 -6.20 23.43 8.06
C LYS A 59 -5.77 24.87 7.82
N SER A 60 -4.47 25.14 7.72
CA SER A 60 -3.95 26.50 7.49
C SER A 60 -4.13 26.99 6.05
N LYS A 61 -4.35 26.09 5.10
CA LYS A 61 -4.61 26.40 3.68
C LYS A 61 -6.09 26.52 3.34
N GLN A 62 -6.98 26.28 4.31
CA GLN A 62 -8.44 26.26 4.16
C GLN A 62 -9.06 27.52 4.78
#